data_AF-A0A965REA9-F1
#
_entry.id   AF-A0A965REA9-F1
#
_cell.length_a   1.000
_cell.length_b   1.000
_cell.length_c   1.000
_cell.angle_alpha   90.00
_cell.angle_beta   90.00
_cell.angle_gamma   90.00
#
_symmetry.space_group_name_H-M   'P 1'
#
loop_
_entity.id
_entity.type
_entity.pdbx_description
1 polymer ?
#
loop_
_entity_poly.entity_id
_entity_poly.type
_entity_poly.pdbx_seq_one_letter_code
_entity_poly.pdbx_strand_id
1 'polypeptide(L)' 'MLKVVSTDKGSLRDFAAFAKQTGNELVSQETIGDDYIHVLKRR' A
#
# COMPACT_ATOMS: atom_id res chain seq x y z
N MET A 1 8.59 -2.43 9.21
CA MET A 1 7.29 -2.24 8.53
C MET A 1 7.16 -0.78 8.14
N LEU A 2 6.54 -0.51 6.99
CA LEU A 2 6.28 0.82 6.45
C LEU A 2 4.76 0.98 6.29
N LYS A 3 4.19 2.06 6.82
CA LYS A 3 2.79 2.43 6.63
C LYS A 3 2.74 3.67 5.76
N VAL A 4 1.94 3.63 4.70
CA VAL A 4 1.69 4.75 3.80
C VAL A 4 0.20 5.07 3.82
N VAL A 5 -0.13 6.36 3.90
CA VAL A 5 -1.51 6.85 3.79
C VAL A 5 -1.59 7.75 2.57
N SER A 6 -2.62 7.56 1.75
CA SER A 6 -2.85 8.29 0.50
C SER A 6 -4.31 8.67 0.42
N THR A 7 -4.66 9.77 -0.24
CA THR A 7 -6.06 10.13 -0.54
C THR A 7 -6.44 9.80 -1.98
N ASP A 8 -5.52 9.23 -2.76
CA ASP A 8 -5.78 8.80 -4.14
C ASP A 8 -6.23 7.34 -4.21
N LYS A 9 -7.33 7.10 -4.91
CA LYS A 9 -7.88 5.76 -5.17
C LYS A 9 -6.97 4.90 -6.05
N GLY A 10 -6.19 5.51 -6.94
CA GLY A 10 -5.20 4.82 -7.79
C GLY A 10 -4.12 4.11 -6.98
N SER A 11 -3.78 4.67 -5.82
CA SER A 11 -2.76 4.12 -4.91
C SER A 11 -2.96 2.65 -4.53
N LEU A 12 -4.20 2.13 -4.50
CA LEU A 12 -4.45 0.71 -4.24
C LEU A 12 -3.75 -0.21 -5.24
N ARG A 13 -3.83 0.10 -6.54
CA ARG A 13 -3.21 -0.70 -7.60
C ARG A 13 -1.71 -0.47 -7.64
N ASP A 14 -1.29 0.77 -7.46
CA ASP A 14 0.12 1.15 -7.53
C ASP A 14 0.91 0.49 -6.40
N PHE A 15 0.38 0.46 -5.18
CA PHE A 15 1.08 -0.18 -4.04
C PHE A 15 1.10 -1.71 -4.14
N ALA A 16 0.08 -2.33 -4.73
CA ALA A 16 0.09 -3.76 -5.03
C ALA A 16 1.17 -4.11 -6.09
N ALA A 17 1.24 -3.32 -7.17
CA ALA A 17 2.27 -3.48 -8.20
C ALA A 17 3.67 -3.19 -7.66
N PHE A 18 3.83 -2.11 -6.88
CA PHE A 18 5.07 -1.71 -6.23
C PHE A 18 5.61 -2.84 -5.34
N ALA A 19 4.77 -3.41 -4.48
CA ALA A 19 5.18 -4.52 -3.61
C ALA A 19 5.73 -5.69 -4.42
N LYS A 20 5.00 -6.11 -5.46
CA LYS A 20 5.40 -7.18 -6.37
C LYS A 20 6.71 -6.89 -7.12
N GLN A 21 6.87 -5.68 -7.64
CA GLN A 21 8.05 -5.29 -8.43
C GLN A 21 9.32 -5.14 -7.59
N THR A 22 9.18 -4.68 -6.35
CA THR A 22 10.32 -4.42 -5.45
C THR A 22 10.65 -5.59 -4.53
N GLY A 23 9.83 -6.64 -4.54
CA GLY A 23 9.96 -7.78 -3.64
C GLY A 23 9.60 -7.46 -2.18
N ASN A 24 8.89 -6.35 -1.95
CA ASN A 24 8.29 -6.05 -0.66
C ASN A 24 7.00 -6.85 -0.49
N GLU A 25 6.69 -7.22 0.75
CA GLU A 25 5.44 -7.87 1.08
C GLU A 25 4.38 -6.81 1.41
N LEU A 26 3.27 -6.82 0.68
CA LEU A 26 2.10 -6.00 1.02
C LEU A 26 1.29 -6.73 2.09
N VAL A 27 1.34 -6.21 3.31
CA VAL A 27 0.76 -6.84 4.51
C VAL A 27 -0.72 -6.50 4.65
N SER A 28 -1.11 -5.24 4.42
CA SER A 28 -2.51 -4.83 4.44
C SER A 28 -2.76 -3.65 3.50
N GLN A 29 -3.99 -3.57 2.99
CA GLN A 29 -4.55 -2.40 2.33
C GLN A 29 -5.95 -2.15 2.88
N GLU A 30 -6.18 -0.95 3.38
CA GLU A 30 -7.44 -0.55 3.99
C GLU A 30 -7.90 0.78 3.39
N THR A 31 -9.22 0.99 3.36
CA THR A 31 -9.82 2.26 2.95
C THR A 31 -10.69 2.75 4.10
N ILE A 32 -10.38 3.93 4.63
CA ILE A 32 -11.09 4.55 5.74
C ILE A 32 -11.51 5.95 5.31
N GLY A 33 -12.79 6.13 4.99
CA GLY A 33 -13.27 7.37 4.38
C GLY A 33 -12.57 7.62 3.05
N ASP A 34 -11.90 8.77 2.94
CA ASP A 34 -11.12 9.17 1.76
C ASP A 34 -9.64 8.74 1.84
N ASP A 35 -9.23 8.10 2.93
CA ASP A 35 -7.87 7.63 3.14
C ASP A 35 -7.69 6.17 2.70
N TYR A 36 -6.60 5.92 1.98
CA TYR A 36 -6.09 4.63 1.54
C TYR A 36 -4.80 4.32 2.30
N ILE A 37 -4.84 3.29 3.13
CA ILE A 37 -3.76 2.90 4.02
C ILE A 37 -3.11 1.63 3.46
N HIS A 38 -1.79 1.69 3.24
CA HIS A 38 -0.99 0.58 2.71
C HIS A 38 0.11 0.22 3.70
N VAL A 39 0.16 -1.03 4.14
CA VAL A 39 1.21 -1.53 5.04
C VAL A 39 2.12 -2.48 4.26
N LEU A 40 3.41 -2.14 4.20
CA LEU A 40 4.45 -2.91 3.53
C LEU A 40 5.45 -3.44 4.56
N LYS A 41 5.91 -4.66 4.34
CA LYS A 41 7.07 -5.23 5.04
C LYS A 41 8.22 -5.30 4.06
N ARG A 42 9.29 -4.57 4.39
CA ARG A 42 10.56 -4.63 3.66
C ARG A 42 11.24 -5.95 3.94
N ARG A 43 11.85 -6.51 2.90
CA ARG A 43 12.74 -7.67 3.01
C ARG A 43 14.05 -7.29 3.66
#